data_AF-C0Q287-F1
#
_entry.id   AF-C0Q287-F1
#
_cell.length_a   1.000
_cell.length_b   1.000
_cell.length_c   1.000
_cell.angle_alpha   90.00
_cell.angle_beta   90.00
_cell.angle_gamma   90.00
#
_symmetry.space_group_name_H-M   'P 1'
#
loop_
_entity.id
_entity.type
_entity.pdbx_description
1 polymer ?
#
loop_
_entity_poly.entity_id
_entity_poly.type
_entity_poly.pdbx_seq_one_letter_code
_entity_poly.pdbx_strand_id
1 'polypeptide(L)'
;MAAIQGIEGVISQLQATAMAASGQETHSQSTVSFAGQLHAALDRISDRQTAARVQAEKFTLGEPGIALNDVMADMQKASVSMQMGIQVRNKLVAAYQEVMSMQV
;
A
#
# COMPACT_ATOMS: atom_id res chain seq x y z
N MET A 1 38.71 3.97 43.93
CA MET A 1 38.14 3.08 42.89
C MET A 1 36.98 3.71 42.08
N ALA A 2 36.45 4.88 42.47
CA ALA A 2 35.33 5.55 41.79
C ALA A 2 35.61 6.04 40.35
N ALA A 3 36.88 6.11 39.92
CA ALA A 3 37.24 6.64 38.61
C ALA A 3 36.90 5.70 37.43
N ILE A 4 36.77 4.39 37.67
CA ILE A 4 36.55 3.40 36.58
C ILE A 4 35.09 3.40 36.13
N GLN A 5 34.14 3.60 37.04
CA GLN A 5 32.70 3.63 36.71
C GLN A 5 32.32 4.80 35.78
N GLY A 6 33.09 5.89 35.79
CA GLY A 6 32.85 7.02 34.90
C GLY A 6 33.13 6.70 33.43
N ILE A 7 34.11 5.85 33.14
CA ILE A 7 34.53 5.56 31.76
C ILE A 7 33.50 4.68 31.04
N GLU A 8 32.88 3.72 31.75
CA GLU A 8 31.79 2.90 31.19
C GLU A 8 30.57 3.75 30.80
N GLY A 9 30.26 4.79 31.60
CA GLY A 9 29.19 5.74 31.28
C GLY A 9 29.46 6.53 30.00
N VAL A 10 30.72 6.95 29.78
CA VAL A 10 31.10 7.71 28.57
C VAL A 10 31.07 6.84 27.32
N ILE A 11 31.46 5.56 27.39
CA ILE A 11 31.36 4.64 26.24
C ILE A 11 29.89 4.40 25.86
N SER A 12 29.01 4.22 26.85
CA SER A 12 27.56 4.09 26.61
C SER A 12 26.97 5.35 25.95
N GLN A 13 27.38 6.54 26.43
CA GLN A 13 26.94 7.80 25.85
C GLN A 13 27.49 8.01 24.43
N LEU A 14 28.75 7.65 24.15
CA LEU A 14 29.33 7.74 22.81
C LEU A 14 28.67 6.76 21.84
N GLN A 15 28.32 5.56 22.28
CA GLN A 15 27.62 4.59 21.42
C GLN A 15 26.20 5.06 21.07
N ALA A 16 25.47 5.64 22.04
CA ALA A 16 24.17 6.25 21.78
C ALA A 16 24.27 7.44 20.80
N THR A 17 25.31 8.25 20.93
CA THR A 17 25.55 9.39 20.02
C THR A 17 25.98 8.93 18.63
N ALA A 18 26.77 7.85 18.53
CA ALA A 18 27.18 7.25 17.26
C ALA A 18 25.99 6.63 16.50
N MET A 19 25.01 6.06 17.22
CA MET A 19 23.78 5.56 16.60
C MET A 19 22.84 6.68 16.15
N ALA A 20 22.82 7.81 16.84
CA ALA A 20 22.09 8.99 16.37
C ALA A 20 22.79 9.66 15.18
N ALA A 21 24.14 9.65 15.16
CA ALA A 21 24.96 10.22 14.10
C ALA A 21 25.07 9.31 12.85
N SER A 22 24.85 8.00 12.99
CA SER A 22 24.92 7.06 11.87
C SER A 22 23.81 7.26 10.83
N GLY A 23 22.98 8.30 10.96
CA GLY A 23 22.06 8.72 9.91
C GLY A 23 21.10 7.62 9.50
N GLN A 24 20.99 6.56 10.31
CA GLN A 24 19.85 5.68 10.34
C GLN A 24 18.75 6.51 11.00
N GLU A 25 18.30 7.53 10.25
CA GLU A 25 16.91 7.75 9.95
C GLU A 25 16.28 6.37 9.97
N THR A 26 15.89 5.95 11.17
CA THR A 26 15.17 4.75 11.39
C THR A 26 13.88 5.11 10.71
N HIS A 27 13.83 4.78 9.42
CA HIS A 27 12.61 4.69 8.66
C HIS A 27 11.88 3.52 9.32
N SER A 28 11.41 3.77 10.55
CA SER A 28 10.14 3.33 11.09
C SER A 28 9.05 3.92 10.19
N GLN A 29 9.19 3.76 8.87
CA GLN A 29 8.13 3.99 7.94
C GLN A 29 7.13 2.92 8.30
N SER A 30 6.04 3.41 8.91
CA SER A 30 4.80 2.74 9.23
C SER A 30 4.71 1.34 8.63
N THR A 31 4.42 0.39 9.51
CA THR A 31 4.01 -1.01 9.31
C THR A 31 3.11 -1.32 8.10
N VAL A 32 2.62 -0.33 7.37
CA VAL A 32 1.94 -0.50 6.09
C VAL A 32 2.99 -0.61 4.98
N SER A 33 3.31 -1.85 4.62
CA SER A 33 4.10 -2.10 3.41
C SER A 33 3.33 -1.66 2.17
N PHE A 34 4.04 -1.10 1.18
CA PHE A 34 3.45 -0.79 -0.13
C PHE A 34 2.74 -2.01 -0.72
N ALA A 35 3.32 -3.21 -0.56
CA ALA A 35 2.70 -4.46 -0.98
C ALA A 35 1.35 -4.72 -0.30
N GLY A 36 1.25 -4.50 1.01
CA GLY A 36 -0.01 -4.63 1.75
C GLY A 36 -1.05 -3.61 1.29
N GLN A 37 -0.64 -2.38 1.03
CA GLN A 37 -1.56 -1.35 0.52
C GLN A 37 -2.00 -1.63 -0.91
N LEU A 38 -1.10 -2.12 -1.78
CA LEU A 38 -1.43 -2.54 -3.13
C LEU A 38 -2.41 -3.72 -3.11
N HIS A 39 -2.18 -4.72 -2.25
CA HIS A 39 -3.10 -5.83 -2.06
C HIS A 39 -4.49 -5.34 -1.63
N ALA A 40 -4.55 -4.52 -0.60
CA ALA A 40 -5.82 -3.94 -0.13
C ALA A 40 -6.51 -3.10 -1.22
N ALA A 41 -5.76 -2.42 -2.09
CA ALA A 41 -6.32 -1.69 -3.23
C ALA A 41 -6.91 -2.64 -4.29
N LEU A 42 -6.22 -3.75 -4.58
CA LEU A 42 -6.71 -4.78 -5.51
C LEU A 42 -7.97 -5.47 -4.97
N ASP A 43 -8.00 -5.81 -3.68
CA ASP A 43 -9.18 -6.36 -3.01
C ASP A 43 -10.38 -5.42 -3.15
N ARG A 44 -10.17 -4.12 -2.88
CA ARG A 44 -11.22 -3.10 -3.05
C ARG A 44 -11.71 -3.00 -4.48
N ILE A 45 -10.84 -3.13 -5.49
CA ILE A 45 -11.26 -3.12 -6.90
C ILE A 45 -12.14 -4.35 -7.20
N SER A 46 -11.73 -5.53 -6.73
CA SER A 46 -12.47 -6.79 -6.89
C SER A 46 -13.84 -6.73 -6.21
N ASP A 47 -13.89 -6.21 -4.98
CA ASP A 47 -15.12 -6.03 -4.21
C ASP A 47 -16.07 -5.06 -4.93
N ARG A 48 -15.56 -3.94 -5.45
CA ARG A 48 -16.35 -2.96 -6.21
C ARG A 48 -16.92 -3.55 -7.48
N GLN A 49 -16.14 -4.34 -8.21
CA GLN A 49 -16.61 -5.02 -9.41
C GLN A 49 -17.71 -6.03 -9.09
N THR A 50 -17.53 -6.81 -8.02
CA THR A 50 -18.52 -7.80 -7.58
C THR A 50 -19.80 -7.14 -7.09
N ALA A 51 -19.68 -6.11 -6.25
CA ALA A 51 -20.81 -5.33 -5.75
C ALA A 51 -21.61 -4.71 -6.90
N ALA A 52 -20.95 -4.09 -7.88
CA ALA A 52 -21.62 -3.49 -9.04
C ALA A 52 -22.40 -4.54 -9.85
N ARG A 53 -21.83 -5.74 -10.04
CA ARG A 53 -22.51 -6.85 -10.73
C ARG A 53 -23.73 -7.33 -9.96
N VAL A 54 -23.60 -7.55 -8.65
CA VAL A 54 -24.71 -7.97 -7.79
C VAL A 54 -25.80 -6.90 -7.76
N GLN A 55 -25.44 -5.63 -7.72
CA GLN A 55 -26.39 -4.52 -7.75
C GLN A 55 -27.17 -4.49 -9.07
N ALA A 56 -26.50 -4.72 -10.20
CA ALA A 56 -27.15 -4.81 -11.50
C ALA A 56 -28.12 -6.01 -11.59
N GLU A 57 -27.73 -7.14 -11.00
CA GLU A 57 -28.59 -8.33 -10.93
C GLU A 57 -29.83 -8.08 -10.07
N LYS A 58 -29.66 -7.54 -8.86
CA LYS A 58 -30.78 -7.19 -7.96
C LYS A 58 -31.72 -6.16 -8.57
N PHE A 59 -31.18 -5.17 -9.28
CA PHE A 59 -31.99 -4.22 -10.05
C PHE A 59 -32.82 -4.92 -11.12
N THR A 60 -32.22 -5.87 -11.85
CA THR A 60 -32.92 -6.66 -12.88
C THR A 60 -34.00 -7.57 -12.27
N LEU A 61 -33.81 -8.03 -11.04
CA LEU A 61 -34.81 -8.78 -10.27
C LEU A 61 -35.94 -7.90 -9.69
N GLY A 62 -35.85 -6.58 -9.83
CA GLY A 62 -36.86 -5.63 -9.35
C GLY A 62 -36.79 -5.38 -7.84
N GLU A 63 -35.64 -5.59 -7.21
CA GLU A 63 -35.48 -5.39 -5.77
C GLU A 63 -35.65 -3.89 -5.40
N PRO A 64 -36.59 -3.55 -4.50
CA PRO A 64 -36.83 -2.16 -4.11
C PRO A 64 -35.62 -1.56 -3.38
N GLY A 65 -35.39 -0.27 -3.59
CA GLY A 65 -34.29 0.48 -2.95
C GLY A 65 -32.99 0.56 -3.76
N ILE A 66 -32.93 -0.07 -4.93
CA ILE A 66 -31.79 0.03 -5.85
C ILE A 66 -32.19 0.93 -7.03
N ALA A 67 -31.60 2.12 -7.09
CA ALA A 67 -31.81 2.99 -8.23
C ALA A 67 -30.85 2.60 -9.37
N LEU A 68 -31.37 2.53 -10.60
CA LEU A 68 -30.55 2.23 -11.78
C LEU A 68 -29.35 3.18 -11.90
N ASN A 69 -29.52 4.45 -11.53
CA ASN A 69 -28.41 5.42 -11.52
C ASN A 69 -27.27 5.01 -10.59
N ASP A 70 -27.57 4.41 -9.43
CA ASP A 70 -26.54 3.98 -8.49
C ASP A 70 -25.80 2.76 -9.03
N VAL A 71 -26.52 1.81 -9.63
CA VAL A 71 -25.94 0.66 -10.34
C VAL A 71 -24.96 1.16 -11.41
N MET A 72 -25.42 2.08 -12.27
CA MET A 72 -24.60 2.60 -13.37
C MET A 72 -23.38 3.37 -12.85
N ALA A 73 -23.53 4.17 -11.80
CA ALA A 73 -22.43 4.89 -11.17
C ALA A 73 -21.40 3.93 -10.57
N ASP A 74 -21.84 2.89 -9.88
CA ASP A 74 -20.95 1.88 -9.31
C ASP A 74 -20.25 1.06 -10.40
N MET A 75 -20.93 0.71 -11.49
CA MET A 75 -20.32 0.04 -12.65
C MET A 75 -19.25 0.93 -13.30
N GLN A 76 -19.53 2.22 -13.49
CA GLN A 76 -18.55 3.17 -14.03
C GLN A 76 -17.36 3.31 -13.09
N LYS A 77 -17.60 3.43 -11.78
CA LYS A 77 -16.54 3.53 -10.77
C LYS A 77 -15.68 2.29 -10.72
N ALA A 78 -16.26 1.09 -10.76
CA ALA A 78 -15.53 -0.17 -10.81
C ALA A 78 -14.66 -0.26 -12.08
N SER A 79 -15.20 0.15 -13.23
CA SER A 79 -14.47 0.20 -14.50
C SER A 79 -13.24 1.12 -14.43
N VAL A 80 -13.41 2.36 -13.95
CA VAL A 80 -12.31 3.31 -13.80
C VAL A 80 -11.27 2.82 -12.79
N SER A 81 -11.71 2.22 -11.68
CA SER A 81 -10.82 1.67 -10.66
C SER A 81 -9.98 0.51 -11.21
N MET A 82 -10.58 -0.35 -12.03
CA MET A 82 -9.88 -1.44 -12.71
C MET A 82 -8.86 -0.91 -13.73
N GLN A 83 -9.22 0.09 -14.52
CA GLN A 83 -8.31 0.74 -15.47
C GLN A 83 -7.08 1.32 -14.75
N MET A 84 -7.30 1.99 -13.62
CA MET A 84 -6.21 2.47 -12.78
C MET A 84 -5.33 1.32 -12.26
N GLY A 85 -5.94 0.22 -11.79
CA GLY A 85 -5.22 -0.99 -11.36
C GLY A 85 -4.34 -1.58 -12.46
N ILE A 86 -4.82 -1.61 -13.71
CA ILE A 86 -4.04 -2.06 -14.87
C ILE A 86 -2.87 -1.12 -15.14
N GLN A 87 -3.06 0.20 -15.04
CA GLN A 87 -1.97 1.16 -15.19
C GLN A 87 -0.88 0.94 -14.13
N VAL A 88 -1.27 0.76 -12.87
CA VAL A 88 -0.34 0.45 -11.77
C VAL A 88 0.39 -0.86 -12.04
N ARG A 89 -0.32 -1.94 -12.42
CA ARG A 89 0.28 -3.21 -12.81
C ARG A 89 1.33 -3.03 -13.90
N ASN A 90 1.00 -2.30 -14.97
CA ASN A 90 1.92 -2.06 -16.07
C ASN A 90 3.16 -1.29 -15.64
N LYS A 91 3.00 -0.28 -14.77
CA LYS A 91 4.13 0.47 -14.19
C LYS A 91 5.02 -0.42 -13.33
N LEU A 92 4.44 -1.31 -12.51
CA LEU A 92 5.20 -2.25 -11.70
C LEU A 92 5.95 -3.27 -12.54
N VAL A 93 5.32 -3.80 -13.59
CA VAL A 93 5.97 -4.71 -14.54
C VAL A 93 7.11 -3.99 -15.28
N ALA A 94 6.89 -2.76 -15.73
CA ALA A 94 7.93 -1.97 -16.39
C ALA A 94 9.11 -1.68 -15.46
N ALA A 95 8.85 -1.26 -14.22
CA ALA A 95 9.89 -1.04 -13.22
C ALA A 95 10.66 -2.33 -12.90
N TYR A 96 9.96 -3.47 -12.79
CA TYR A 96 10.59 -4.76 -12.61
C TYR A 96 11.50 -5.13 -13.80
N GLN A 97 11.02 -4.93 -15.03
CA GLN A 97 11.80 -5.15 -16.24
C GLN A 97 13.01 -4.21 -16.33
N GLU A 98 12.87 -2.96 -15.91
CA GLU A 98 13.96 -1.98 -15.89
C GLU A 98 15.06 -2.38 -14.89
N VAL A 99 14.68 -2.76 -13.67
CA VAL A 99 15.63 -3.29 -12.66
C VAL A 99 16.31 -4.58 -13.16
N MET A 100 15.57 -5.46 -13.85
CA MET A 100 16.14 -6.65 -14.45
C MET A 100 17.07 -6.33 -15.62
N SER A 101 16.78 -5.28 -16.39
CA SER A 101 17.63 -4.80 -17.50
C SER A 101 18.88 -4.07 -16.97
N MET A 102 18.82 -3.54 -15.75
CA MET A 102 19.97 -3.02 -15.01
C MET A 102 20.78 -4.15 -14.34
N GLN A 103 21.07 -5.23 -15.05
CA GLN A 103 22.02 -6.27 -14.66
C GLN A 103 22.66 -6.84 -15.92
N VAL A 104 23.81 -6.30 -16.34
CA VAL A 104 25.16 -6.88 -16.15
C VAL A 104 26.21 -6.01 -16.84
#